data_AF-A0A5A5RX86-F1
#
_entry.id   AF-A0A5A5RX86-F1
#
_cell.length_a   1.000
_cell.length_b   1.000
_cell.length_c   1.000
_cell.angle_alpha   90.00
_cell.angle_beta   90.00
_cell.angle_gamma   90.00
#
_symmetry.space_group_name_H-M   'P 1'
#
loop_
_entity.id
_entity.type
_entity.pdbx_description
1 polymer ?
#
loop_
_entity_poly.entity_id
_entity_poly.type
_entity_poly.pdbx_seq_one_letter_code
_entity_poly.pdbx_strand_id
1 'polypeptide(L)' 'MDLQALKWTKNVRRNDGTWAYREYKVSNSFKLAWKDDEVNANKPEKDSLILLRQRGYVTHLVKVLDCKAER' A
#
# COMPACT_ATOMS: atom_id res chain seq x y z
N MET A 1 8.04 14.40 -1.43
CA MET A 1 6.69 13.79 -1.32
C MET A 1 5.89 14.69 -0.40
N ASP A 2 4.67 15.08 -0.76
CA ASP A 2 3.83 15.92 0.10
C ASP A 2 3.05 15.05 1.09
N LEU A 3 3.35 15.17 2.38
CA LEU A 3 2.73 14.36 3.43
C LEU A 3 1.29 14.79 3.74
N GLN A 4 0.81 15.93 3.24
CA GLN A 4 -0.61 16.32 3.36
C GLN A 4 -1.54 15.33 2.63
N ALA A 5 -1.01 14.60 1.64
CA ALA A 5 -1.74 13.55 0.92
C ALA A 5 -1.80 12.21 1.69
N LEU A 6 -1.23 12.12 2.89
CA LEU A 6 -1.33 10.93 3.74
C LEU A 6 -2.70 10.82 4.39
N LYS A 7 -3.57 10.05 3.73
CA LYS A 7 -4.95 9.82 4.16
C LYS A 7 -5.21 8.37 4.60
N TRP A 8 -4.27 7.46 4.31
CA TRP A 8 -4.51 6.03 4.46
C TRP A 8 -3.43 5.33 5.26
N THR A 9 -3.84 4.29 5.96
CA THR A 9 -2.94 3.30 6.52
C THR A 9 -3.43 1.90 6.22
N LYS A 10 -2.50 0.99 5.91
CA LYS A 10 -2.78 -0.41 5.66
C LYS A 10 -1.91 -1.28 6.54
N ASN A 11 -2.54 -2.16 7.30
CA ASN A 11 -1.84 -3.21 8.02
C ASN A 11 -1.64 -4.42 7.08
N VAL A 12 -0.39 -4.77 6.82
CA VAL A 12 -0.01 -5.91 5.99
C VAL A 12 0.21 -7.11 6.89
N ARG A 13 -0.53 -8.19 6.63
CA ARG A 13 -0.41 -9.47 7.33
C ARG A 13 0.12 -10.52 6.36
N ARG A 14 1.22 -11.17 6.73
CA ARG A 14 1.77 -12.33 6.03
C ARG A 14 1.87 -13.50 7.01
N ASN A 15 1.55 -14.70 6.53
CA ASN A 15 1.58 -15.93 7.34
C ASN A 15 2.97 -16.59 7.33
N ASP A 16 3.83 -16.22 6.38
CA ASP A 16 5.18 -16.79 6.18
C ASP A 16 6.26 -16.16 7.08
N GLY A 17 5.89 -15.20 7.93
CA GLY A 17 6.81 -14.54 8.83
C GLY A 17 7.77 -13.53 8.17
N THR A 18 7.64 -13.26 6.87
CA THR A 18 8.53 -12.34 6.14
C THR A 18 8.00 -10.92 6.10
N TRP A 19 8.87 -9.95 5.79
CA TRP A 19 8.47 -8.56 5.55
C TRP A 19 7.92 -8.39 4.14
N ALA A 20 6.70 -7.86 4.03
CA ALA A 20 6.11 -7.60 2.72
C ALA A 20 6.88 -6.53 1.94
N TYR A 21 6.97 -6.72 0.62
CA TYR A 21 7.53 -5.78 -0.34
C TYR A 21 9.01 -5.43 -0.14
N ARG A 22 9.76 -6.23 0.63
CA ARG A 22 11.18 -6.00 0.94
C ARG A 22 12.06 -5.92 -0.32
N GLU A 23 11.66 -6.60 -1.38
CA GLU A 23 12.33 -6.65 -2.68
C GLU A 23 12.16 -5.37 -3.50
N TYR A 24 11.19 -4.52 -3.18
CA TYR A 24 10.91 -3.28 -3.91
C TYR A 24 11.70 -2.11 -3.31
N LYS A 25 12.45 -1.41 -4.17
CA LYS A 25 13.19 -0.20 -3.82
C LYS A 25 12.32 1.05 -3.98
N VAL A 26 12.82 2.18 -3.50
CA VAL A 26 12.22 3.50 -3.77
C VAL A 26 12.06 3.66 -5.29
N SER A 27 10.90 4.18 -5.71
CA SER A 27 10.48 4.35 -7.11
C SER A 27 10.07 3.06 -7.85
N ASN A 28 10.14 1.88 -7.24
CA ASN A 28 9.55 0.69 -7.84
C ASN A 28 8.02 0.73 -7.72
N SER A 29 7.35 0.44 -8.83
CA SER A 29 5.90 0.22 -8.87
C SER A 29 5.58 -1.23 -8.55
N PHE A 30 4.55 -1.46 -7.73
CA PHE A 30 4.07 -2.80 -7.42
C PHE A 30 2.58 -2.79 -7.13
N LYS A 31 1.92 -3.94 -7.27
CA LYS A 31 0.52 -4.13 -6.90
C LYS A 31 0.40 -4.37 -5.40
N LEU A 32 -0.37 -3.52 -4.73
CA LEU A 32 -0.65 -3.68 -3.30
C LEU A 32 -1.68 -4.79 -3.12
N ALA A 33 -1.32 -5.87 -2.41
CA ALA A 33 -2.24 -6.96 -2.12
C ALA A 33 -3.39 -6.48 -1.22
N TRP A 34 -4.63 -6.53 -1.72
CA TRP A 34 -5.86 -6.32 -0.95
C TRP A 34 -6.47 -7.67 -0.62
N LYS A 35 -7.03 -7.80 0.59
CA LYS A 35 -7.72 -9.02 0.99
C LYS A 35 -9.11 -8.99 0.37
N ASP A 36 -9.33 -9.72 -0.72
CA ASP A 36 -10.60 -10.10 -1.37
C ASP A 36 -11.70 -9.02 -1.51
N ASP A 37 -11.37 -7.76 -1.32
CA ASP A 37 -12.33 -6.67 -1.15
C ASP A 37 -11.98 -5.53 -2.10
N GLU A 38 -12.50 -5.65 -3.32
CA GLU A 38 -12.41 -4.62 -4.35
C GLU A 38 -12.94 -3.27 -3.87
N VAL A 39 -13.96 -3.26 -3.01
CA VAL A 39 -14.55 -2.02 -2.49
C VAL A 39 -13.51 -1.24 -1.69
N ASN A 40 -12.75 -1.91 -0.83
CA ASN A 40 -11.66 -1.27 -0.09
C ASN A 40 -10.46 -0.92 -0.97
N ALA A 41 -10.17 -1.73 -1.99
CA ALA A 41 -9.09 -1.46 -2.93
C ALA A 41 -9.32 -0.20 -3.78
N ASN A 42 -10.59 0.13 -4.05
CA ASN A 42 -10.99 1.28 -4.85
C ASN A 42 -11.13 2.59 -4.04
N LYS A 43 -11.01 2.56 -2.70
CA LYS A 43 -11.12 3.78 -1.88
C LYS A 43 -9.97 4.77 -2.05
N PRO A 44 -8.70 4.34 -2.12
CA PRO A 44 -7.60 5.28 -2.28
C PRO A 44 -7.62 5.93 -3.67
N GLU A 45 -7.71 7.25 -3.70
CA GLU A 45 -7.65 8.04 -4.92
C GLU A 45 -6.21 8.12 -5.44
N LYS A 46 -6.07 8.38 -6.75
CA LYS A 46 -4.79 8.72 -7.36
C LYS A 46 -4.06 9.80 -6.54
N ASP A 47 -2.75 9.67 -6.45
CA ASP A 47 -1.85 10.55 -5.71
C ASP A 47 -2.00 10.52 -4.17
N SER A 48 -2.97 9.80 -3.62
CA SER A 48 -3.05 9.54 -2.18
C SER A 48 -1.82 8.78 -1.68
N LEU A 49 -1.41 9.05 -0.44
CA LEU A 49 -0.38 8.29 0.24
C LEU A 49 -0.97 7.27 1.21
N ILE A 50 -0.33 6.10 1.27
CA ILE A 50 -0.68 5.00 2.17
C ILE A 50 0.55 4.63 3.00
N LEU A 51 0.39 4.65 4.33
CA LEU A 51 1.35 4.07 5.25
C LEU A 51 1.15 2.56 5.34
N LEU A 52 2.14 1.79 4.91
CA LEU A 52 2.17 0.34 5.11
C LEU A 52 2.78 0.04 6.47
N ARG A 53 2.04 -0.72 7.27
CA ARG A 53 2.46 -1.17 8.59
C ARG A 53 2.48 -2.68 8.66
N GLN A 54 3.46 -3.24 9.34
CA GLN A 54 3.54 -4.66 9.62
C GLN A 54 4.17 -4.86 11.00
N ARG A 55 3.57 -5.73 11.82
CA ARG A 55 4.04 -6.02 13.21
C ARG A 55 4.23 -4.77 14.08
N GLY A 56 3.41 -3.73 13.88
CA GLY A 56 3.50 -2.47 14.61
C GLY A 56 4.49 -1.45 14.03
N TYR A 57 5.32 -1.83 13.05
CA TYR A 57 6.29 -0.94 12.41
C TYR A 57 5.74 -0.36 11.12
N VAL A 58 6.06 0.91 10.84
CA VAL A 58 5.92 1.48 9.49
C VAL A 58 7.06 0.92 8.63
N THR A 59 6.72 0.27 7.52
CA THR A 59 7.72 -0.35 6.64
C THR A 59 7.91 0.43 5.34
N HIS A 60 6.82 1.00 4.80
CA HIS A 60 6.85 1.75 3.55
C HIS A 60 5.84 2.90 3.57
N LEU A 61 6.15 3.95 2.82
CA LEU A 61 5.21 4.99 2.42
C LEU A 61 5.05 4.90 0.91
N VAL A 62 3.83 4.62 0.45
CA VAL A 62 3.54 4.41 -0.97
C VAL A 62 2.56 5.44 -1.50
N LYS A 63 2.68 5.75 -2.80
CA LYS A 63 1.78 6.63 -3.53
C LYS A 63 0.92 5.81 -4.49
N VAL A 64 -0.38 6.10 -4.54
CA VAL A 64 -1.29 5.48 -5.51
C VAL A 64 -1.03 6.09 -6.89
N LEU A 65 -0.62 5.26 -7.85
CA LEU A 65 -0.33 5.68 -9.22
C LEU A 65 -1.55 5.55 -10.15
N ASP A 66 -2.27 4.44 -10.03
CA ASP A 66 -3.52 4.16 -10.72
C ASP A 66 -4.47 3.45 -9.73
N CYS A 67 -5.72 3.86 -9.75
CA CYS A 67 -6.79 3.37 -8.88
C CYS A 67 -7.80 2.50 -9.63
N LYS A 68 -7.58 2.21 -10.92
CA LYS A 68 -8.43 1.28 -11.66
C LYS A 68 -8.04 -0.17 -11.35
N ALA A 69 -8.97 -0.93 -10.79
CA ALA A 69 -8.87 -2.38 -10.76
C ALA A 69 -8.79 -2.90 -12.21
N GLU A 70 -7.73 -3.65 -12.53
CA GLU A 70 -7.67 -4.40 -13.78
C GLU A 70 -8.73 -5.50 -13.70
N ARG A 71 -9.71 -5.45 -14.62
CA ARG A 71 -10.74 -6.47 -14.82
C ARG A 71 -10.18 -7.73 -15.45
#